data_AF-A0A7Y4W4W8-F1
#
_entry.id   AF-A0A7Y4W4W8-F1
#
_cell.length_a   1.000
_cell.length_b   1.000
_cell.length_c   1.000
_cell.angle_alpha   90.00
_cell.angle_beta   90.00
_cell.angle_gamma   90.00
#
_symmetry.space_group_name_H-M   'P 1'
#
loop_
_entity.id
_entity.type
_entity.pdbx_description
1 polymer ?
#
loop_
_entity_poly.entity_id
_entity_poly.type
_entity_poly.pdbx_seq_one_letter_code
_entity_poly.pdbx_strand_id
1 'polypeptide(L)'
;MASVNPDYPLNQPTGNIYLDSLIWGGSWSDGLGGTTHVSWSASVGQLYEEQPDVVGDGWLNFELNALKNALKTWSNVANITFTQVPTYAQSNIQYYNISNSHMQKIYDAGFGQVLGFHDVPDSAGTEPLYGVLNHDGVGWTKLGLQVGGMGFNTLVHEIGHGLGLAHPHDDGGGSSVFPGVNSPFASYGTHDLNQGVFTIMSYNDGWIKQPSPLIDVSYGLAATPMAFDIAAIQLIYGANMHYNTGNNLYFLPKFNGSGAYWSCIWDAGGKDTISANGTHGNATINLNAAPLVGENAGGYISHVDGIVGGFTIANNVVIENAIGGNGHDQIIGNQADNYLVGGKGNDVLNGGAGTDKMSGGFGNDIYFVDQLLDRVVEPSRLAGEADEVRASITYTLGAYLEHLTLIGNGNHNGTGNNASNILKGDGTNNALYGRAANDTLEGGGGSDTLDGGSGADRLTGGQGDDVYYIDHKNDLVIEATNQGVDLIRTTISYNLTLNPNVENLILLGKSNLNATGNSLDN
;
A
#
# COMPACT_ATOMS: atom_id res chain seq x y z
N MET A 1 28.45 -22.77 17.31
CA MET A 1 28.42 -21.44 16.69
C MET A 1 28.12 -21.64 15.22
N ALA A 2 27.32 -20.76 14.61
CA ALA A 2 27.20 -20.74 13.16
C ALA A 2 28.57 -20.48 12.52
N SER A 3 28.75 -20.88 11.27
CA SER A 3 29.92 -20.55 10.44
C SER A 3 29.48 -19.70 9.25
N VAL A 4 30.38 -18.87 8.74
CA VAL A 4 30.16 -18.12 7.51
C VAL A 4 30.27 -19.05 6.30
N ASN A 5 29.26 -19.02 5.43
CA ASN A 5 29.31 -19.53 4.08
C ASN A 5 29.51 -18.34 3.12
N PRO A 6 30.76 -18.05 2.69
CA PRO A 6 31.09 -16.84 1.94
C PRO A 6 30.51 -16.83 0.52
N ASP A 7 30.12 -18.00 0.00
CA ASP A 7 29.71 -18.19 -1.39
C ASP A 7 28.18 -18.16 -1.60
N TYR A 8 27.40 -18.13 -0.52
CA TYR A 8 25.94 -18.16 -0.56
C TYR A 8 25.32 -16.91 0.05
N PRO A 9 24.38 -16.22 -0.65
CA PRO A 9 23.73 -16.64 -1.90
C PRO A 9 24.39 -16.06 -3.16
N LEU A 10 25.61 -15.49 -3.07
CA LEU A 10 26.31 -14.81 -4.17
C LEU A 10 26.38 -15.60 -5.48
N ASN A 11 26.43 -16.93 -5.42
CA ASN A 11 26.47 -17.79 -6.60
C ASN A 11 25.08 -18.24 -7.10
N GLN A 12 23.98 -17.67 -6.58
CA GLN A 12 22.60 -18.01 -6.93
C GLN A 12 21.75 -16.74 -7.15
N PRO A 13 21.98 -15.99 -8.24
CA PRO A 13 21.22 -14.79 -8.53
C PRO A 13 19.72 -15.11 -8.69
N THR A 14 18.89 -14.24 -8.14
CA THR A 14 17.43 -14.40 -8.12
C THR A 14 16.79 -14.06 -9.48
N GLY A 15 17.52 -13.32 -10.31
CA GLY A 15 17.00 -12.73 -11.54
C GLY A 15 16.28 -11.40 -11.29
N ASN A 16 16.16 -10.96 -10.04
CA ASN A 16 15.74 -9.61 -9.69
C ASN A 16 16.96 -8.77 -9.33
N ILE A 17 17.32 -7.85 -10.23
CA ILE A 17 18.51 -6.99 -10.10
C ILE A 17 18.51 -6.12 -8.84
N TYR A 18 17.35 -5.75 -8.27
CA TYR A 18 17.26 -4.98 -7.03
C TYR A 18 17.59 -5.85 -5.81
N LEU A 19 17.16 -7.12 -5.80
CA LEU A 19 17.52 -8.04 -4.73
C LEU A 19 18.97 -8.46 -4.82
N ASP A 20 19.42 -8.80 -6.03
CA ASP A 20 20.79 -9.25 -6.29
C ASP A 20 21.82 -8.14 -5.95
N SER A 21 21.42 -6.86 -6.01
CA SER A 21 22.28 -5.74 -5.61
C SER A 21 22.32 -5.49 -4.10
N LEU A 22 21.28 -5.87 -3.34
CA LEU A 22 21.31 -5.81 -1.88
C LEU A 22 22.11 -6.94 -1.25
N ILE A 23 22.40 -8.02 -1.98
CA ILE A 23 23.06 -9.18 -1.39
C ILE A 23 24.53 -9.19 -1.79
N TRP A 24 25.40 -9.04 -0.80
CA TRP A 24 26.84 -8.97 -1.03
C TRP A 24 27.66 -9.87 -0.11
N GLY A 25 27.27 -10.00 1.15
CA GLY A 25 27.94 -10.94 2.05
C GLY A 25 27.60 -12.38 1.71
N GLY A 26 28.39 -13.29 2.28
CA GLY A 26 27.96 -14.65 2.50
C GLY A 26 26.82 -14.75 3.52
N SER A 27 26.69 -15.90 4.14
CA SER A 27 25.57 -16.18 5.04
C SER A 27 26.01 -16.96 6.26
N TRP A 28 25.27 -16.80 7.35
CA TRP A 28 25.43 -17.68 8.50
C TRP A 28 24.78 -19.04 8.24
N SER A 29 25.48 -20.12 8.58
CA SER A 29 24.94 -21.48 8.58
C SER A 29 25.38 -22.21 9.84
N ASP A 30 24.45 -22.87 10.52
CA ASP A 30 24.77 -23.77 11.63
C ASP A 30 24.73 -25.26 11.21
N GLY A 31 24.49 -25.53 9.92
CA GLY A 31 24.45 -26.87 9.34
C GLY A 31 23.25 -27.73 9.78
N LEU A 32 22.28 -27.17 10.51
CA LEU A 32 21.16 -27.93 11.07
C LEU A 32 19.99 -28.10 10.09
N GLY A 33 19.90 -27.23 9.08
CA GLY A 33 18.77 -27.18 8.15
C GLY A 33 17.51 -26.64 8.81
N GLY A 34 17.12 -25.41 8.49
CA GLY A 34 16.00 -24.71 9.14
C GLY A 34 16.46 -23.36 9.66
N THR A 35 16.06 -23.02 10.90
CA THR A 35 16.43 -21.76 11.53
C THR A 35 17.92 -21.70 11.86
N THR A 36 18.61 -20.68 11.35
CA THR A 36 20.02 -20.41 11.65
C THR A 36 20.16 -19.77 13.02
N HIS A 37 21.05 -20.30 13.87
CA HIS A 37 21.31 -19.79 15.22
C HIS A 37 22.61 -18.96 15.27
N VAL A 38 22.46 -17.64 15.39
CA VAL A 38 23.58 -16.69 15.49
C VAL A 38 23.75 -16.25 16.94
N SER A 39 24.94 -16.44 17.48
CA SER A 39 25.30 -15.99 18.82
C SER A 39 25.91 -14.58 18.79
N TRP A 40 25.66 -13.75 19.80
CA TRP A 40 26.22 -12.40 19.85
C TRP A 40 26.63 -11.97 21.25
N SER A 41 27.58 -11.04 21.36
CA SER A 41 27.97 -10.45 22.65
C SER A 41 28.08 -8.93 22.57
N ALA A 42 27.72 -8.26 23.66
CA ALA A 42 27.98 -6.84 23.87
C ALA A 42 29.38 -6.70 24.49
N SER A 43 30.35 -6.25 23.70
CA SER A 43 31.75 -6.25 24.10
C SER A 43 32.13 -5.00 24.90
N VAL A 44 33.01 -5.20 25.89
CA VAL A 44 33.65 -4.16 26.73
C VAL A 44 35.17 -4.24 26.67
N GLY A 45 35.69 -4.99 25.69
CA GLY A 45 37.11 -5.26 25.49
C GLY A 45 37.69 -4.59 24.26
N GLN A 46 38.93 -4.93 23.93
CA GLN A 46 39.60 -4.45 22.71
C GLN A 46 38.85 -4.97 21.46
N LEU A 47 38.75 -4.11 20.44
CA LEU A 47 38.00 -4.38 19.21
C LEU A 47 38.51 -5.64 18.48
N TYR A 48 39.83 -5.69 18.21
CA TYR A 48 40.59 -6.85 17.73
C TYR A 48 42.09 -6.52 17.71
N GLU A 49 42.95 -7.51 17.43
CA GLU A 49 44.42 -7.44 17.63
C GLU A 49 45.13 -6.30 16.88
N GLU A 50 44.58 -5.86 15.75
CA GLU A 50 45.21 -4.86 14.87
C GLU A 50 44.84 -3.42 15.23
N GLN A 51 43.86 -3.23 16.12
CA GLN A 51 43.42 -1.93 16.65
C GLN A 51 43.41 -1.94 18.20
N PRO A 52 44.56 -2.16 18.86
CA PRO A 52 44.63 -2.37 20.31
C PRO A 52 44.21 -1.15 21.14
N ASP A 53 44.18 0.04 20.53
CA ASP A 53 43.84 1.32 21.16
C ASP A 53 42.34 1.67 21.08
N VAL A 54 41.52 0.77 20.52
CA VAL A 54 40.06 0.89 20.44
C VAL A 54 39.43 -0.15 21.37
N VAL A 55 38.71 0.35 22.38
CA VAL A 55 38.06 -0.48 23.42
C VAL A 55 36.59 -0.12 23.46
N GLY A 56 35.73 -1.12 23.65
CA GLY A 56 34.30 -0.92 23.93
C GLY A 56 34.10 -0.11 25.21
N ASP A 57 33.38 1.01 25.12
CA ASP A 57 33.10 1.88 26.27
C ASP A 57 31.99 1.29 27.19
N GLY A 58 31.35 0.21 26.73
CA GLY A 58 30.29 -0.47 27.43
C GLY A 58 28.89 -0.04 27.00
N TRP A 59 27.92 -0.80 27.51
CA TRP A 59 26.51 -0.65 27.12
C TRP A 59 25.67 -0.29 28.35
N LEU A 60 24.96 0.81 28.24
CA LEU A 60 23.87 1.15 29.14
C LEU A 60 22.66 0.24 28.83
N ASN A 61 21.84 0.01 29.86
CA ASN A 61 20.70 -0.91 29.73
C ASN A 61 19.74 -0.55 28.59
N PHE A 62 19.50 0.74 28.33
CA PHE A 62 18.59 1.16 27.28
C PHE A 62 19.18 0.94 25.87
N GLU A 63 20.49 1.08 25.71
CA GLU A 63 21.20 0.80 24.45
C GLU A 63 21.17 -0.70 24.17
N LEU A 64 21.46 -1.53 25.18
CA LEU A 64 21.44 -2.99 25.05
C LEU A 64 20.02 -3.50 24.73
N ASN A 65 18.99 -2.88 25.30
CA ASN A 65 17.60 -3.19 24.97
C ASN A 65 17.26 -2.79 23.53
N ALA A 66 17.74 -1.63 23.06
CA ALA A 66 17.56 -1.21 21.67
C ALA A 66 18.23 -2.18 20.70
N LEU A 67 19.47 -2.60 20.96
CA LEU A 67 20.18 -3.61 20.15
C LEU A 67 19.41 -4.94 20.10
N LYS A 68 18.90 -5.42 21.24
CA LYS A 68 18.07 -6.64 21.30
C LYS A 68 16.80 -6.51 20.47
N ASN A 69 16.14 -5.37 20.54
CA ASN A 69 14.94 -5.10 19.75
C ASN A 69 15.25 -5.03 18.25
N ALA A 70 16.38 -4.43 17.86
CA ALA A 70 16.83 -4.37 16.47
C ALA A 70 17.21 -5.77 15.93
N LEU A 71 17.90 -6.61 16.70
CA LEU A 71 18.14 -8.02 16.32
C LEU A 71 16.81 -8.77 16.14
N LYS A 72 15.83 -8.48 16.99
CA LYS A 72 14.52 -9.12 16.91
C LYS A 72 13.79 -8.81 15.61
N THR A 73 13.91 -7.59 15.05
CA THR A 73 13.21 -7.22 13.80
C THR A 73 13.62 -8.13 12.63
N TRP A 74 14.90 -8.53 12.57
CA TRP A 74 15.40 -9.51 11.58
C TRP A 74 14.90 -10.93 11.85
N SER A 75 14.91 -11.40 13.11
CA SER A 75 14.39 -12.73 13.46
C SER A 75 12.87 -12.87 13.29
N ASN A 76 12.14 -11.75 13.27
CA ASN A 76 10.71 -11.76 13.00
C ASN A 76 10.42 -12.15 11.54
N VAL A 77 11.30 -11.76 10.60
CA VAL A 77 11.02 -11.88 9.16
C VAL A 77 11.72 -13.06 8.49
N ALA A 78 12.80 -13.57 9.08
CA ALA A 78 13.58 -14.67 8.53
C ALA A 78 13.84 -15.78 9.56
N ASN A 79 14.17 -16.99 9.09
CA ASN A 79 14.53 -18.12 9.96
C ASN A 79 15.94 -17.95 10.53
N ILE A 80 16.11 -16.94 11.36
CA ILE A 80 17.32 -16.64 12.10
C ILE A 80 16.97 -16.34 13.55
N THR A 81 17.81 -16.77 14.49
CA THR A 81 17.68 -16.44 15.92
C THR A 81 18.96 -15.87 16.46
N PHE A 82 18.83 -14.97 17.43
CA PHE A 82 19.95 -14.29 18.06
C PHE A 82 20.02 -14.65 19.54
N THR A 83 21.14 -15.27 19.95
CA THR A 83 21.37 -15.66 21.35
C THR A 83 22.53 -14.87 21.95
N GLN A 84 22.25 -14.11 23.01
CA GLN A 84 23.30 -13.38 23.72
C GLN A 84 24.19 -14.35 24.49
N VAL A 85 25.51 -14.23 24.34
CA VAL A 85 26.55 -14.98 25.05
C VAL A 85 27.49 -14.03 25.81
N PRO A 86 28.15 -14.50 26.87
CA PRO A 86 28.94 -13.62 27.74
C PRO A 86 30.31 -13.19 27.19
N THR A 87 30.87 -13.86 26.17
CA THR A 87 32.26 -13.62 25.75
C THR A 87 32.48 -13.66 24.23
N TYR A 88 33.57 -13.01 23.80
CA TYR A 88 34.16 -13.04 22.44
C TYR A 88 34.21 -14.46 21.87
N ALA A 89 34.82 -15.39 22.61
CA ALA A 89 35.10 -16.74 22.12
C ALA A 89 33.85 -17.61 21.93
N GLN A 90 32.67 -17.08 22.27
CA GLN A 90 31.40 -17.78 22.18
C GLN A 90 30.43 -17.12 21.19
N SER A 91 30.75 -15.94 20.65
CA SER A 91 29.85 -15.18 19.78
C SER A 91 30.20 -15.36 18.31
N ASN A 92 29.19 -15.27 17.46
CA ASN A 92 29.34 -15.10 16.02
C ASN A 92 29.54 -13.64 15.65
N ILE A 93 28.84 -12.73 16.35
CA ILE A 93 28.92 -11.29 16.13
C ILE A 93 29.21 -10.58 17.45
N GLN A 94 30.14 -9.63 17.41
CA GLN A 94 30.46 -8.78 18.52
C GLN A 94 30.04 -7.35 18.28
N TYR A 95 29.19 -6.84 19.17
CA TYR A 95 28.76 -5.46 19.11
C TYR A 95 29.55 -4.61 20.09
N TYR A 96 30.23 -3.60 19.55
CA TYR A 96 30.99 -2.60 20.28
C TYR A 96 30.23 -1.29 20.29
N ASN A 97 30.13 -0.69 21.47
CA ASN A 97 29.65 0.68 21.63
C ASN A 97 30.86 1.54 21.99
N ILE A 98 31.20 2.52 21.14
CA ILE A 98 32.42 3.31 21.28
C ILE A 98 32.18 4.81 21.06
N SER A 99 33.06 5.63 21.62
CA SER A 99 33.00 7.08 21.51
C SER A 99 33.45 7.58 20.13
N ASN A 100 33.11 8.84 19.82
CA ASN A 100 33.59 9.54 18.62
C ASN A 100 35.13 9.48 18.51
N SER A 101 35.82 9.60 19.65
CA SER A 101 37.28 9.58 19.71
C SER A 101 37.87 8.21 19.35
N HIS A 102 37.15 7.13 19.63
CA HIS A 102 37.53 5.78 19.24
C HIS A 102 37.16 5.48 17.78
N MET A 103 36.00 5.93 17.32
CA MET A 103 35.60 5.84 15.90
C MET A 103 36.64 6.50 14.96
N GLN A 104 37.16 7.66 15.36
CA GLN A 104 38.16 8.39 14.57
C GLN A 104 39.53 7.69 14.49
N LYS A 105 39.78 6.68 15.33
CA LYS A 105 40.98 5.83 15.19
C LYS A 105 40.79 4.71 14.17
N ILE A 106 39.53 4.32 13.93
CA ILE A 106 39.17 3.29 12.94
C ILE A 106 39.15 3.90 11.54
N TYR A 107 38.53 5.08 11.40
CA TYR A 107 38.47 5.80 10.13
C TYR A 107 39.42 7.00 10.16
N ASP A 108 40.27 7.14 9.13
CA ASP A 108 41.15 8.30 8.97
C ASP A 108 40.37 9.62 9.07
N ALA A 109 41.03 10.67 9.59
CA ALA A 109 40.50 12.01 9.78
C ALA A 109 40.06 12.64 8.43
N GLY A 110 38.82 12.39 8.03
CA GLY A 110 38.28 12.84 6.75
C GLY A 110 36.87 12.33 6.43
N PHE A 111 36.46 11.20 7.00
CA PHE A 111 35.06 10.77 7.00
C PHE A 111 34.27 11.57 8.05
N GLY A 112 33.01 11.93 7.75
CA GLY A 112 32.14 12.66 8.69
C GLY A 112 31.81 11.86 9.95
N GLN A 113 30.78 12.27 10.71
CA GLN A 113 30.32 11.48 11.86
C GLN A 113 29.73 10.14 11.38
N VAL A 114 30.51 9.07 11.47
CA VAL A 114 30.06 7.68 11.24
C VAL A 114 29.23 7.25 12.45
N LEU A 115 27.99 6.82 12.22
CA LEU A 115 27.06 6.42 13.28
C LEU A 115 27.23 4.95 13.67
N GLY A 116 27.60 4.12 12.71
CA GLY A 116 27.98 2.73 12.89
C GLY A 116 28.67 2.19 11.65
N PHE A 117 29.24 1.00 11.79
CA PHE A 117 29.65 0.16 10.68
C PHE A 117 29.59 -1.30 11.14
N HIS A 118 29.50 -2.22 10.19
CA HIS A 118 29.51 -3.65 10.48
C HIS A 118 30.20 -4.44 9.38
N ASP A 119 31.04 -5.40 9.79
CA ASP A 119 31.65 -6.33 8.86
C ASP A 119 30.60 -7.27 8.25
N VAL A 120 30.72 -7.54 6.96
CA VAL A 120 29.88 -8.53 6.29
C VAL A 120 30.46 -9.94 6.45
N PRO A 121 29.63 -11.00 6.40
CA PRO A 121 30.09 -12.38 6.39
C PRO A 121 30.76 -12.78 5.05
N ASP A 122 31.94 -12.24 4.72
CA ASP A 122 32.60 -12.42 3.42
C ASP A 122 33.71 -13.50 3.37
N SER A 123 34.09 -14.03 4.53
CA SER A 123 35.20 -14.99 4.64
C SER A 123 34.88 -16.13 5.58
N ALA A 124 35.33 -17.34 5.26
CA ALA A 124 35.07 -18.56 6.03
C ALA A 124 35.86 -18.65 7.35
N GLY A 125 36.22 -17.50 7.94
CA GLY A 125 36.98 -17.40 9.18
C GLY A 125 36.21 -17.93 10.39
N THR A 126 36.95 -18.30 11.44
CA THR A 126 36.39 -18.72 12.73
C THR A 126 36.29 -17.58 13.75
N GLU A 127 36.83 -16.41 13.40
CA GLU A 127 36.75 -15.23 14.25
C GLU A 127 35.36 -14.60 14.16
N PRO A 128 34.83 -14.05 15.26
CA PRO A 128 33.55 -13.37 15.23
C PRO A 128 33.63 -12.10 14.38
N LEU A 129 32.58 -11.82 13.61
CA LEU A 129 32.44 -10.52 12.94
C LEU A 129 32.18 -9.43 13.99
N TYR A 130 32.45 -8.17 13.65
CA TYR A 130 32.20 -7.04 14.54
C TYR A 130 31.26 -6.01 13.92
N GLY A 131 30.37 -5.50 14.76
CA GLY A 131 29.57 -4.32 14.52
C GLY A 131 29.96 -3.24 15.53
N VAL A 132 30.23 -2.04 15.06
CA VAL A 132 30.68 -0.92 15.88
C VAL A 132 29.67 0.21 15.78
N LEU A 133 29.25 0.70 16.94
CA LEU A 133 28.22 1.71 17.10
C LEU A 133 28.79 2.90 17.87
N ASN A 134 28.47 4.10 17.42
CA ASN A 134 29.00 5.33 17.99
C ASN A 134 28.02 5.95 19.00
N HIS A 135 28.31 5.86 20.30
CA HIS A 135 27.40 6.40 21.33
C HIS A 135 27.40 7.92 21.47
N ASP A 136 28.40 8.58 20.88
CA ASP A 136 28.41 10.04 20.77
C ASP A 136 27.73 10.52 19.46
N GLY A 137 27.22 9.59 18.66
CA GLY A 137 26.60 9.85 17.36
C GLY A 137 25.25 10.55 17.46
N VAL A 138 24.88 11.23 16.38
CA VAL A 138 23.56 11.85 16.24
C VAL A 138 22.46 10.79 16.38
N GLY A 139 21.47 11.05 17.23
CA GLY A 139 20.37 10.10 17.48
C GLY A 139 20.66 9.04 18.55
N TRP A 140 21.87 8.97 19.10
CA TRP A 140 22.22 8.01 20.15
C TRP A 140 21.76 8.46 21.55
N THR A 141 20.45 8.61 21.70
CA THR A 141 19.80 9.03 22.94
C THR A 141 18.73 8.02 23.33
N LYS A 142 18.20 8.11 24.56
CA LYS A 142 17.04 7.31 24.97
C LYS A 142 15.82 7.44 24.05
N LEU A 143 15.70 8.54 23.32
CA LEU A 143 14.60 8.78 22.39
C LEU A 143 14.96 8.30 20.98
N GLY A 144 16.16 8.63 20.48
CA GLY A 144 16.59 8.19 19.15
C GLY A 144 16.90 6.69 19.03
N LEU A 145 17.09 5.98 20.15
CA LEU A 145 17.16 4.51 20.21
C LEU A 145 15.80 3.83 20.42
N GLN A 146 14.70 4.58 20.45
CA GLN A 146 13.36 3.99 20.34
C GLN A 146 13.05 3.65 18.89
N VAL A 147 12.11 2.72 18.70
CA VAL A 147 11.61 2.29 17.39
C VAL A 147 11.21 3.53 16.56
N GLY A 148 11.81 3.67 15.37
CA GLY A 148 11.60 4.81 14.48
C GLY A 148 12.54 6.00 14.68
N GLY A 149 13.40 5.98 15.69
CA GLY A 149 14.46 6.96 15.90
C GLY A 149 15.72 6.65 15.08
N MET A 150 16.62 7.64 14.95
CA MET A 150 17.81 7.52 14.10
C MET A 150 18.80 6.46 14.61
N GLY A 151 19.10 6.44 15.91
CA GLY A 151 19.97 5.43 16.48
C GLY A 151 19.40 4.01 16.33
N PHE A 152 18.08 3.86 16.44
CA PHE A 152 17.43 2.56 16.21
C PHE A 152 17.47 2.14 14.74
N ASN A 153 17.23 3.07 13.82
CA ASN A 153 17.38 2.84 12.38
C ASN A 153 18.80 2.38 12.03
N THR A 154 19.82 3.07 12.56
CA THR A 154 21.23 2.66 12.42
C THR A 154 21.47 1.26 12.97
N LEU A 155 20.96 0.92 14.15
CA LEU A 155 21.08 -0.45 14.68
C LEU A 155 20.53 -1.50 13.71
N VAL A 156 19.33 -1.30 13.17
CA VAL A 156 18.73 -2.26 12.23
C VAL A 156 19.53 -2.35 10.94
N HIS A 157 20.02 -1.21 10.42
CA HIS A 157 20.89 -1.11 9.24
C HIS A 157 22.19 -1.89 9.41
N GLU A 158 22.95 -1.62 10.48
CA GLU A 158 24.25 -2.28 10.71
C GLU A 158 24.10 -3.79 10.93
N ILE A 159 23.01 -4.22 11.57
CA ILE A 159 22.71 -5.65 11.69
C ILE A 159 22.47 -6.26 10.29
N GLY A 160 21.83 -5.54 9.37
CA GLY A 160 21.64 -5.99 7.98
C GLY A 160 22.95 -6.35 7.28
N HIS A 161 23.99 -5.53 7.43
CA HIS A 161 25.34 -5.84 6.96
C HIS A 161 25.90 -7.12 7.60
N GLY A 162 25.79 -7.25 8.92
CA GLY A 162 26.20 -8.45 9.65
C GLY A 162 25.48 -9.74 9.25
N LEU A 163 24.37 -9.61 8.50
CA LEU A 163 23.60 -10.72 7.95
C LEU A 163 23.84 -10.96 6.45
N GLY A 164 24.61 -10.10 5.78
CA GLY A 164 25.02 -10.26 4.39
C GLY A 164 24.44 -9.23 3.41
N LEU A 165 23.78 -8.17 3.89
CA LEU A 165 23.23 -7.14 3.01
C LEU A 165 24.25 -6.02 2.73
N ALA A 166 24.17 -5.40 1.56
CA ALA A 166 24.96 -4.25 1.14
C ALA A 166 24.10 -2.99 0.99
N HIS A 167 24.76 -1.85 0.81
CA HIS A 167 24.04 -0.65 0.40
C HIS A 167 23.60 -0.76 -1.07
N PRO A 168 22.49 -0.10 -1.44
CA PRO A 168 22.06 0.03 -2.83
C PRO A 168 23.09 0.64 -3.79
N HIS A 169 24.12 1.34 -3.29
CA HIS A 169 25.10 2.08 -4.07
C HIS A 169 26.48 1.42 -4.13
N ASP A 170 26.66 0.24 -3.53
CA ASP A 170 27.97 -0.43 -3.48
C ASP A 170 28.26 -1.18 -4.77
N ASP A 171 29.22 -0.68 -5.58
CA ASP A 171 29.80 -1.39 -6.74
C ASP A 171 31.21 -1.98 -6.47
N GLY A 172 31.83 -1.56 -5.36
CA GLY A 172 33.26 -1.72 -5.09
C GLY A 172 33.70 -3.01 -4.38
N GLY A 173 32.79 -3.97 -4.20
CA GLY A 173 33.06 -5.24 -3.49
C GLY A 173 32.59 -6.51 -4.22
N GLY A 174 31.96 -6.39 -5.40
CA GLY A 174 31.41 -7.52 -6.17
C GLY A 174 29.88 -7.61 -6.19
N SER A 175 29.17 -6.75 -5.44
CA SER A 175 27.73 -6.52 -5.60
C SER A 175 27.41 -5.73 -6.87
N SER A 176 26.24 -5.95 -7.44
CA SER A 176 25.67 -5.00 -8.40
C SER A 176 25.11 -3.79 -7.66
N VAL A 177 25.04 -2.64 -8.33
CA VAL A 177 24.38 -1.44 -7.80
C VAL A 177 22.91 -1.45 -8.20
N PHE A 178 22.06 -0.88 -7.34
CA PHE A 178 20.65 -0.65 -7.68
C PHE A 178 20.54 0.06 -9.03
N PRO A 179 19.67 -0.39 -9.95
CA PRO A 179 19.46 0.29 -11.21
C PRO A 179 19.24 1.79 -11.06
N GLY A 180 20.05 2.59 -11.78
CA GLY A 180 19.96 4.05 -11.79
C GLY A 180 20.58 4.76 -10.58
N VAL A 181 21.15 4.04 -9.62
CA VAL A 181 21.89 4.63 -8.49
C VAL A 181 23.34 4.88 -8.91
N ASN A 182 23.81 6.11 -8.73
CA ASN A 182 25.16 6.54 -9.15
C ASN A 182 25.92 7.27 -8.02
N SER A 183 25.33 7.38 -6.83
CA SER A 183 25.89 8.09 -5.68
C SER A 183 25.23 7.58 -4.39
N PRO A 184 25.94 7.57 -3.24
CA PRO A 184 25.37 7.20 -1.95
C PRO A 184 24.16 8.06 -1.55
N PHE A 185 24.23 9.36 -1.84
CA PHE A 185 23.21 10.34 -1.45
C PHE A 185 22.56 11.00 -2.67
N ALA A 186 21.30 11.40 -2.50
CA ALA A 186 20.48 12.09 -3.50
C ALA A 186 20.37 11.34 -4.84
N SER A 187 20.45 10.02 -4.81
CA SER A 187 20.35 9.14 -5.97
C SER A 187 19.30 8.06 -5.71
N TYR A 188 18.06 8.33 -6.10
CA TYR A 188 16.89 7.51 -5.76
C TYR A 188 16.69 6.28 -6.67
N GLY A 189 17.55 6.10 -7.68
CA GLY A 189 17.48 4.96 -8.59
C GLY A 189 16.32 5.03 -9.58
N THR A 190 16.15 3.98 -10.38
CA THR A 190 15.01 3.84 -11.29
C THR A 190 13.72 3.68 -10.48
N HIS A 191 12.67 4.44 -10.87
CA HIS A 191 11.36 4.48 -10.18
C HIS A 191 11.41 4.88 -8.70
N ASP A 192 12.47 5.60 -8.29
CA ASP A 192 12.71 6.04 -6.91
C ASP A 192 12.77 4.89 -5.88
N LEU A 193 13.23 3.69 -6.29
CA LEU A 193 13.27 2.51 -5.42
C LEU A 193 14.44 2.48 -4.42
N ASN A 194 15.46 3.34 -4.57
CA ASN A 194 16.52 3.52 -3.59
C ASN A 194 16.12 4.58 -2.55
N GLN A 195 15.12 4.22 -1.75
CA GLN A 195 14.59 5.02 -0.64
C GLN A 195 14.46 4.17 0.61
N GLY A 196 14.62 4.79 1.78
CA GLY A 196 14.55 4.17 3.11
C GLY A 196 13.22 3.46 3.38
N VAL A 197 12.16 3.82 2.66
CA VAL A 197 10.85 3.16 2.74
C VAL A 197 10.79 1.80 2.03
N PHE A 198 11.75 1.51 1.15
CA PHE A 198 11.85 0.24 0.41
C PHE A 198 13.02 -0.63 0.87
N THR A 199 14.12 -0.02 1.31
CA THR A 199 15.27 -0.70 1.93
C THR A 199 15.89 0.18 3.01
N ILE A 200 16.03 -0.36 4.21
CA ILE A 200 16.72 0.30 5.33
C ILE A 200 18.22 0.42 5.07
N MET A 201 18.75 -0.31 4.08
CA MET A 201 20.14 -0.21 3.64
C MET A 201 20.41 1.03 2.80
N SER A 202 19.38 1.79 2.40
CA SER A 202 19.55 3.05 1.68
C SER A 202 20.07 4.18 2.58
N TYR A 203 20.97 5.00 2.05
CA TYR A 203 21.36 6.28 2.64
C TYR A 203 20.39 7.41 2.31
N ASN A 204 19.45 7.18 1.39
CA ASN A 204 18.36 8.10 1.14
C ASN A 204 17.22 7.69 2.08
N ASP A 205 17.00 8.46 3.14
CA ASP A 205 15.94 8.25 4.13
C ASP A 205 14.50 8.27 3.56
N GLY A 206 14.37 8.60 2.26
CA GLY A 206 13.20 8.28 1.45
C GLY A 206 12.32 9.47 1.09
N TRP A 207 12.90 10.67 0.95
CA TRP A 207 12.10 11.85 0.58
C TRP A 207 12.79 12.80 -0.40
N ILE A 208 12.19 13.00 -1.57
CA ILE A 208 12.52 14.10 -2.51
C ILE A 208 12.19 15.48 -1.89
N LYS A 209 11.29 15.53 -0.88
CA LYS A 209 11.01 16.69 -0.02
C LYS A 209 10.86 16.23 1.42
N GLN A 210 11.82 16.58 2.27
CA GLN A 210 11.80 16.25 3.69
C GLN A 210 10.45 16.65 4.32
N PRO A 211 9.76 15.74 5.05
CA PRO A 211 8.42 15.98 5.58
C PRO A 211 8.38 17.02 6.72
N SER A 212 9.53 17.53 7.17
CA SER A 212 9.64 18.68 8.06
C SER A 212 11.07 19.23 8.04
N PRO A 213 11.28 20.57 8.15
CA PRO A 213 12.61 21.15 8.40
C PRO A 213 13.16 20.84 9.80
N LEU A 214 12.37 20.17 10.65
CA LEU A 214 12.74 19.73 12.00
C LEU A 214 12.95 18.22 11.99
N ILE A 215 14.14 17.78 11.58
CA ILE A 215 14.66 16.45 11.91
C ILE A 215 14.92 16.45 13.43
N ASP A 216 13.89 16.18 14.22
CA ASP A 216 14.17 15.62 15.53
C ASP A 216 14.57 14.17 15.28
N VAL A 217 15.80 13.80 15.62
CA VAL A 217 16.49 12.51 15.40
C VAL A 217 15.85 11.33 16.16
N SER A 218 14.57 11.47 16.43
CA SER A 218 13.80 10.91 17.52
C SER A 218 12.59 10.11 17.03
N TYR A 219 12.09 10.37 15.81
CA TYR A 219 10.98 9.61 15.22
C TYR A 219 10.92 9.79 13.69
N GLY A 220 10.15 8.94 13.01
CA GLY A 220 9.83 9.06 11.59
C GLY A 220 10.74 8.30 10.63
N LEU A 221 11.74 7.58 11.12
CA LEU A 221 12.61 6.76 10.27
C LEU A 221 12.09 5.32 10.16
N ALA A 222 12.68 4.55 9.25
CA ALA A 222 12.40 3.13 9.14
C ALA A 222 12.78 2.40 10.43
N ALA A 223 11.86 1.56 10.91
CA ALA A 223 11.94 0.88 12.19
C ALA A 223 12.11 -0.65 12.05
N THR A 224 12.00 -1.19 10.85
CA THR A 224 12.13 -2.62 10.57
C THR A 224 12.93 -2.80 9.28
N PRO A 225 13.39 -4.03 8.98
CA PRO A 225 13.67 -4.41 7.61
C PRO A 225 12.48 -4.03 6.73
N MET A 226 12.76 -3.46 5.57
CA MET A 226 11.77 -2.99 4.60
C MET A 226 11.57 -4.02 3.48
N ALA A 227 10.72 -3.75 2.51
CA ALA A 227 10.27 -4.76 1.54
C ALA A 227 11.42 -5.48 0.80
N PHE A 228 12.42 -4.75 0.31
CA PHE A 228 13.58 -5.37 -0.33
C PHE A 228 14.48 -6.09 0.67
N ASP A 229 14.64 -5.54 1.88
CA ASP A 229 15.45 -6.17 2.93
C ASP A 229 14.85 -7.52 3.35
N ILE A 230 13.53 -7.56 3.54
CA ILE A 230 12.78 -8.77 3.88
C ILE A 230 12.92 -9.79 2.75
N ALA A 231 12.72 -9.38 1.50
CA ALA A 231 12.89 -10.30 0.37
C ALA A 231 14.33 -10.85 0.29
N ALA A 232 15.34 -10.00 0.42
CA ALA A 232 16.75 -10.39 0.38
C ALA A 232 17.11 -11.33 1.54
N ILE A 233 16.74 -10.98 2.77
CA ILE A 233 17.09 -11.79 3.94
C ILE A 233 16.36 -13.15 3.94
N GLN A 234 15.14 -13.22 3.41
CA GLN A 234 14.40 -14.47 3.26
C GLN A 234 14.97 -15.37 2.15
N LEU A 235 15.65 -14.84 1.15
CA LEU A 235 16.41 -15.65 0.20
C LEU A 235 17.65 -16.28 0.86
N ILE A 236 18.28 -15.54 1.77
CA ILE A 236 19.46 -16.03 2.49
C ILE A 236 19.07 -17.10 3.53
N TYR A 237 18.10 -16.79 4.39
CA TYR A 237 17.80 -17.59 5.59
C TYR A 237 16.44 -18.28 5.56
N GLY A 238 15.59 -18.04 4.55
CA GLY A 238 14.21 -18.52 4.50
C GLY A 238 13.26 -17.64 5.32
N ALA A 239 11.98 -17.63 4.91
CA ALA A 239 10.92 -16.86 5.55
C ALA A 239 10.48 -17.45 6.90
N ASN A 240 10.30 -16.59 7.91
CA ASN A 240 9.76 -17.00 9.21
C ASN A 240 8.23 -17.11 9.16
N MET A 241 7.74 -18.31 8.88
CA MET A 241 6.30 -18.61 8.79
C MET A 241 5.61 -18.81 10.16
N HIS A 242 6.29 -18.49 11.26
CA HIS A 242 5.75 -18.58 12.62
C HIS A 242 5.52 -17.21 13.28
N TYR A 243 5.98 -16.14 12.64
CA TYR A 243 5.79 -14.79 13.14
C TYR A 243 4.43 -14.25 12.74
N ASN A 244 3.67 -13.75 13.72
CA ASN A 244 2.41 -13.06 13.51
C ASN A 244 1.44 -13.88 12.65
N THR A 245 1.02 -15.04 13.15
CA THR A 245 0.12 -15.98 12.42
C THR A 245 -1.36 -15.83 12.84
N GLY A 246 -1.66 -14.74 13.55
CA GLY A 246 -2.98 -14.50 14.12
C GLY A 246 -3.79 -13.54 13.26
N ASN A 247 -4.96 -13.12 13.74
CA ASN A 247 -5.66 -12.00 13.11
C ASN A 247 -5.09 -10.72 13.69
N ASN A 248 -4.25 -10.04 12.92
CA ASN A 248 -3.45 -8.93 13.36
C ASN A 248 -4.01 -7.58 12.92
N LEU A 249 -3.79 -6.56 13.76
CA LEU A 249 -4.27 -5.20 13.53
C LEU A 249 -3.09 -4.24 13.53
N TYR A 250 -2.88 -3.60 12.38
CA TYR A 250 -1.82 -2.63 12.13
C TYR A 250 -2.41 -1.23 12.10
N PHE A 251 -1.91 -0.34 12.96
CA PHE A 251 -2.44 1.02 13.07
C PHE A 251 -1.54 2.01 12.36
N LEU A 252 -2.14 2.85 11.52
CA LEU A 252 -1.44 4.04 11.06
C LEU A 252 -1.23 5.02 12.23
N PRO A 253 -0.04 5.65 12.31
CA PRO A 253 0.20 6.73 13.27
C PRO A 253 -0.84 7.84 13.10
N LYS A 254 -1.34 8.36 14.23
CA LYS A 254 -2.41 9.37 14.24
C LYS A 254 -1.91 10.80 14.05
N PHE A 255 -0.66 11.06 14.40
CA PHE A 255 -0.03 12.37 14.39
C PHE A 255 1.48 12.23 14.25
N ASN A 256 2.14 13.26 13.72
CA ASN A 256 3.59 13.37 13.71
C ASN A 256 4.12 13.51 15.15
N GLY A 257 4.95 12.56 15.58
CA GLY A 257 5.53 12.55 16.91
C GLY A 257 6.03 11.17 17.34
N SER A 258 6.28 11.00 18.64
CA SER A 258 6.71 9.73 19.23
C SER A 258 5.76 8.59 18.84
N GLY A 259 6.30 7.55 18.20
CA GLY A 259 5.56 6.40 17.68
C GLY A 259 5.21 6.47 16.18
N ALA A 260 5.50 7.58 15.50
CA ALA A 260 5.47 7.63 14.03
C ALA A 260 6.76 7.03 13.46
N TYR A 261 6.63 6.02 12.61
CA TYR A 261 7.75 5.38 11.93
C TYR A 261 7.29 4.66 10.67
N TRP A 262 8.24 4.35 9.81
CA TRP A 262 8.02 3.46 8.67
C TRP A 262 8.37 2.03 9.04
N SER A 263 7.57 1.09 8.56
CA SER A 263 7.89 -0.33 8.70
C SER A 263 7.38 -1.10 7.51
N CYS A 264 7.83 -2.34 7.36
CA CYS A 264 7.28 -3.28 6.40
C CYS A 264 6.58 -4.41 7.15
N ILE A 265 5.34 -4.69 6.76
CA ILE A 265 4.56 -5.75 7.36
C ILE A 265 5.05 -7.09 6.81
N TRP A 266 5.64 -7.89 7.69
CA TRP A 266 5.73 -9.34 7.54
C TRP A 266 4.68 -9.98 8.44
N ASP A 267 3.78 -10.73 7.83
CA ASP A 267 2.74 -11.49 8.50
C ASP A 267 2.65 -12.87 7.83
N ALA A 268 2.72 -13.93 8.62
CA ALA A 268 2.78 -15.30 8.10
C ALA A 268 1.40 -15.94 7.91
N GLY A 269 0.32 -15.22 8.23
CA GLY A 269 -1.04 -15.58 7.90
C GLY A 269 -2.02 -15.18 8.98
N GLY A 270 -3.29 -15.16 8.63
CA GLY A 270 -4.28 -14.57 9.52
C GLY A 270 -5.47 -14.08 8.73
N LYS A 271 -6.25 -13.24 9.40
CA LYS A 271 -7.13 -12.28 8.74
C LYS A 271 -6.80 -10.92 9.29
N ASP A 272 -6.04 -10.17 8.53
CA ASP A 272 -5.29 -9.03 9.02
C ASP A 272 -5.92 -7.73 8.57
N THR A 273 -5.75 -6.71 9.38
CA THR A 273 -6.40 -5.42 9.19
C THR A 273 -5.39 -4.30 9.30
N ILE A 274 -5.36 -3.41 8.30
CA ILE A 274 -4.73 -2.10 8.42
C ILE A 274 -5.80 -1.07 8.78
N SER A 275 -5.52 -0.24 9.78
CA SER A 275 -6.50 0.71 10.32
C SER A 275 -5.92 2.11 10.47
N ALA A 276 -6.52 3.07 9.76
CA ALA A 276 -6.40 4.51 9.98
C ALA A 276 -7.42 5.05 11.01
N ASN A 277 -8.22 4.18 11.64
CA ASN A 277 -9.28 4.61 12.56
C ASN A 277 -8.79 5.64 13.62
N GLY A 278 -9.49 6.77 13.67
CA GLY A 278 -9.21 7.88 14.57
C GLY A 278 -8.14 8.85 14.08
N THR A 279 -7.66 8.72 12.85
CA THR A 279 -6.88 9.77 12.17
C THR A 279 -7.82 10.88 11.68
N HIS A 280 -7.29 12.10 11.55
CA HIS A 280 -8.06 13.27 11.11
C HIS A 280 -7.75 13.72 9.68
N GLY A 281 -6.67 13.21 9.08
CA GLY A 281 -6.29 13.50 7.70
C GLY A 281 -6.62 12.33 6.77
N ASN A 282 -6.59 12.61 5.47
CA ASN A 282 -6.78 11.63 4.41
C ASN A 282 -5.70 10.57 4.47
N ALA A 283 -6.08 9.31 4.39
CA ALA A 283 -5.21 8.15 4.28
C ALA A 283 -5.31 7.51 2.90
N THR A 284 -4.18 7.04 2.37
CA THR A 284 -4.15 6.08 1.28
C THR A 284 -3.77 4.73 1.89
N ILE A 285 -4.62 3.73 1.73
CA ILE A 285 -4.41 2.35 2.18
C ILE A 285 -4.44 1.45 0.95
N ASN A 286 -3.27 0.99 0.52
CA ASN A 286 -3.15 0.01 -0.56
C ASN A 286 -2.73 -1.35 0.02
N LEU A 287 -3.62 -2.35 -0.05
CA LEU A 287 -3.41 -3.69 0.52
C LEU A 287 -2.55 -4.62 -0.36
N ASN A 288 -2.09 -4.16 -1.52
CA ASN A 288 -1.17 -4.94 -2.37
C ASN A 288 0.22 -5.00 -1.75
N ALA A 289 0.96 -6.08 -1.94
CA ALA A 289 2.37 -6.13 -1.53
C ALA A 289 3.22 -5.11 -2.30
N ALA A 290 4.31 -4.65 -1.69
CA ALA A 290 5.28 -3.77 -2.34
C ALA A 290 5.92 -4.49 -3.54
N PRO A 291 5.85 -3.91 -4.75
CA PRO A 291 6.44 -4.55 -5.91
C PRO A 291 7.95 -4.48 -5.80
N LEU A 292 8.60 -5.63 -5.98
CA LEU A 292 10.06 -5.73 -6.02
C LEU A 292 10.62 -5.35 -7.42
N VAL A 293 9.77 -4.86 -8.33
CA VAL A 293 10.09 -4.43 -9.69
C VAL A 293 9.06 -3.38 -10.21
N GLY A 294 9.50 -2.42 -11.02
CA GLY A 294 8.61 -1.55 -11.82
C GLY A 294 8.05 -0.29 -11.13
N GLU A 295 7.28 0.51 -11.89
CA GLU A 295 6.54 1.68 -11.39
C GLU A 295 5.27 1.29 -10.63
N ASN A 296 4.80 2.21 -9.78
CA ASN A 296 3.66 2.13 -8.86
C ASN A 296 3.99 1.42 -7.55
N ALA A 297 4.16 2.21 -6.49
CA ALA A 297 4.30 1.69 -5.13
C ALA A 297 2.99 1.01 -4.68
N GLY A 298 2.87 -0.29 -4.94
CA GLY A 298 2.00 -1.17 -4.16
C GLY A 298 2.43 -1.15 -2.70
N GLY A 299 1.50 -1.44 -1.80
CA GLY A 299 1.77 -1.53 -0.37
C GLY A 299 2.05 -0.20 0.31
N TYR A 300 1.86 0.94 -0.36
CA TYR A 300 2.04 2.23 0.30
C TYR A 300 0.81 2.54 1.16
N ILE A 301 1.03 2.62 2.47
CA ILE A 301 0.02 3.08 3.42
C ILE A 301 0.53 4.35 4.11
N SER A 302 -0.06 5.51 3.81
CA SER A 302 0.31 6.79 4.43
C SER A 302 -0.85 7.79 4.48
N HIS A 303 -0.64 8.89 5.22
CA HIS A 303 -1.49 10.06 5.10
C HIS A 303 -1.07 10.96 3.93
N VAL A 304 -2.03 11.66 3.30
CA VAL A 304 -1.80 12.55 2.15
C VAL A 304 -1.11 13.86 2.57
N ASP A 305 -1.37 14.36 3.78
CA ASP A 305 -0.91 15.69 4.25
C ASP A 305 0.35 15.66 5.16
N GLY A 306 1.31 14.78 4.84
CA GLY A 306 2.68 14.87 5.39
C GLY A 306 2.90 14.17 6.74
N ILE A 307 2.63 12.87 6.81
CA ILE A 307 2.98 12.06 8.00
C ILE A 307 4.20 11.18 7.76
N VAL A 308 5.10 11.18 8.74
CA VAL A 308 6.42 10.51 8.72
C VAL A 308 6.33 9.02 9.12
N GLY A 309 5.20 8.37 8.88
CA GLY A 309 5.04 6.97 9.25
C GLY A 309 3.93 6.29 8.46
N GLY A 310 4.11 4.99 8.28
CA GLY A 310 3.36 4.22 7.32
C GLY A 310 3.93 2.83 7.17
N PHE A 311 3.31 2.07 6.27
CA PHE A 311 3.70 0.70 6.02
C PHE A 311 4.07 0.53 4.55
N THR A 312 5.04 -0.33 4.30
CA THR A 312 5.02 -1.21 3.13
C THR A 312 4.48 -2.58 3.53
N ILE A 313 4.02 -3.38 2.57
CA ILE A 313 3.63 -4.78 2.79
C ILE A 313 4.68 -5.66 2.11
N ALA A 314 5.27 -6.61 2.83
CA ALA A 314 6.31 -7.47 2.27
C ALA A 314 5.74 -8.39 1.17
N ASN A 315 6.60 -8.81 0.25
CA ASN A 315 6.17 -9.72 -0.81
C ASN A 315 5.62 -11.04 -0.22
N ASN A 316 4.58 -11.60 -0.85
CA ASN A 316 3.82 -12.78 -0.40
C ASN A 316 3.04 -12.62 0.92
N VAL A 317 2.95 -11.42 1.49
CA VAL A 317 2.02 -11.13 2.57
C VAL A 317 0.66 -10.76 1.98
N VAL A 318 -0.41 -11.29 2.55
CA VAL A 318 -1.79 -10.93 2.22
C VAL A 318 -2.38 -10.23 3.43
N ILE A 319 -2.94 -9.05 3.21
CA ILE A 319 -3.73 -8.32 4.21
C ILE A 319 -5.16 -8.24 3.68
N GLU A 320 -6.12 -8.75 4.44
CA GLU A 320 -7.50 -8.90 3.95
C GLU A 320 -8.35 -7.65 4.19
N ASN A 321 -8.05 -6.84 5.20
CA ASN A 321 -9.00 -5.82 5.64
C ASN A 321 -8.35 -4.44 5.77
N ALA A 322 -9.15 -3.41 5.52
CA ALA A 322 -8.78 -2.01 5.72
C ALA A 322 -9.90 -1.23 6.41
N ILE A 323 -9.51 -0.33 7.30
CA ILE A 323 -10.41 0.61 7.97
C ILE A 323 -9.80 2.01 7.84
N GLY A 324 -10.50 2.93 7.18
CA GLY A 324 -10.13 4.33 7.12
C GLY A 324 -10.38 5.09 8.43
N GLY A 325 -10.18 6.40 8.39
CA GLY A 325 -10.20 7.34 9.48
C GLY A 325 -11.41 8.27 9.44
N ASN A 326 -11.15 9.56 9.68
CA ASN A 326 -12.15 10.62 9.52
C ASN A 326 -11.85 11.54 8.31
N GLY A 327 -10.83 11.20 7.52
CA GLY A 327 -10.41 11.96 6.34
C GLY A 327 -11.08 11.45 5.08
N HIS A 328 -10.73 12.01 3.93
CA HIS A 328 -11.16 11.51 2.62
C HIS A 328 -10.18 10.43 2.16
N ASP A 329 -10.48 9.18 2.45
CA ASP A 329 -9.52 8.10 2.33
C ASP A 329 -9.61 7.39 0.97
N GLN A 330 -8.48 6.88 0.51
CA GLN A 330 -8.39 6.01 -0.66
C GLN A 330 -7.99 4.62 -0.21
N ILE A 331 -8.89 3.65 -0.38
CA ILE A 331 -8.69 2.27 0.05
C ILE A 331 -8.72 1.37 -1.18
N ILE A 332 -7.61 0.67 -1.42
CA ILE A 332 -7.43 -0.25 -2.54
C ILE A 332 -7.14 -1.63 -1.96
N GLY A 333 -7.99 -2.60 -2.27
CA GLY A 333 -7.83 -4.00 -1.95
C GLY A 333 -6.77 -4.69 -2.81
N ASN A 334 -6.77 -6.01 -2.80
CA ASN A 334 -5.78 -6.84 -3.49
C ASN A 334 -6.44 -7.93 -4.34
N GLN A 335 -5.94 -9.16 -4.29
CA GLN A 335 -6.47 -10.29 -5.05
C GLN A 335 -7.30 -11.25 -4.17
N ALA A 336 -7.32 -11.01 -2.86
CA ALA A 336 -8.05 -11.80 -1.89
C ALA A 336 -9.38 -11.13 -1.55
N ASP A 337 -10.31 -11.89 -0.98
CA ASP A 337 -11.58 -11.34 -0.47
C ASP A 337 -11.30 -10.28 0.61
N ASN A 338 -11.60 -9.02 0.31
CA ASN A 338 -11.33 -7.91 1.19
C ASN A 338 -12.57 -7.41 1.96
N TYR A 339 -12.33 -6.92 3.19
CA TYR A 339 -13.31 -6.11 3.92
C TYR A 339 -12.79 -4.69 4.10
N LEU A 340 -13.40 -3.75 3.36
CA LEU A 340 -13.00 -2.35 3.31
C LEU A 340 -14.05 -1.48 4.00
N VAL A 341 -13.61 -0.63 4.92
CA VAL A 341 -14.45 0.35 5.63
C VAL A 341 -13.82 1.73 5.46
N GLY A 342 -14.54 2.71 4.89
CA GLY A 342 -14.07 4.09 4.73
C GLY A 342 -14.03 4.85 6.06
N GLY A 343 -15.16 4.92 6.76
CA GLY A 343 -15.27 5.57 8.06
C GLY A 343 -16.08 6.84 7.99
N LYS A 344 -15.46 7.99 8.18
CA LYS A 344 -16.09 9.28 7.85
C LYS A 344 -15.26 9.96 6.79
N GLY A 345 -15.90 10.81 6.02
CA GLY A 345 -15.27 11.53 4.94
C GLY A 345 -15.83 11.03 3.63
N ASN A 346 -15.35 11.59 2.53
CA ASN A 346 -15.75 11.14 1.21
C ASN A 346 -14.66 10.18 0.74
N ASP A 347 -14.90 8.89 0.92
CA ASP A 347 -13.93 7.84 0.75
C ASP A 347 -14.04 7.20 -0.64
N VAL A 348 -12.93 6.67 -1.13
CA VAL A 348 -12.86 5.92 -2.39
C VAL A 348 -12.43 4.49 -2.06
N LEU A 349 -13.32 3.54 -2.31
CA LEU A 349 -13.11 2.12 -2.02
C LEU A 349 -13.06 1.33 -3.33
N ASN A 350 -11.96 0.63 -3.56
CA ASN A 350 -11.81 -0.32 -4.66
C ASN A 350 -11.39 -1.67 -4.10
N GLY A 351 -12.27 -2.67 -4.22
CA GLY A 351 -12.00 -4.05 -3.77
C GLY A 351 -10.85 -4.70 -4.52
N GLY A 352 -10.68 -4.38 -5.80
CA GLY A 352 -9.78 -5.11 -6.68
C GLY A 352 -10.39 -6.44 -7.08
N ALA A 353 -9.57 -7.48 -7.15
CA ALA A 353 -10.08 -8.82 -7.46
C ALA A 353 -10.42 -9.56 -6.16
N GLY A 354 -11.40 -10.46 -6.21
CA GLY A 354 -11.83 -11.20 -5.04
C GLY A 354 -13.35 -11.12 -4.91
N THR A 355 -13.87 -11.58 -3.78
CA THR A 355 -15.24 -11.30 -3.34
C THR A 355 -15.20 -10.27 -2.23
N ASP A 356 -15.40 -9.00 -2.58
CA ASP A 356 -15.14 -7.91 -1.65
C ASP A 356 -16.39 -7.43 -0.93
N LYS A 357 -16.20 -6.89 0.27
CA LYS A 357 -17.23 -6.16 0.98
C LYS A 357 -16.72 -4.76 1.26
N MET A 358 -17.43 -3.76 0.72
CA MET A 358 -17.08 -2.35 0.87
C MET A 358 -18.18 -1.61 1.62
N SER A 359 -17.77 -0.73 2.55
CA SER A 359 -18.67 0.13 3.32
C SER A 359 -18.02 1.49 3.50
N GLY A 360 -18.55 2.52 2.84
CA GLY A 360 -18.02 3.87 2.82
C GLY A 360 -18.18 4.54 4.17
N GLY A 361 -19.41 4.65 4.67
CA GLY A 361 -19.66 5.14 6.02
C GLY A 361 -20.39 6.47 5.99
N PHE A 362 -19.86 7.50 6.63
CA PHE A 362 -20.45 8.84 6.58
C PHE A 362 -19.74 9.69 5.53
N GLY A 363 -20.49 10.40 4.69
CA GLY A 363 -19.95 11.21 3.60
C GLY A 363 -20.53 10.80 2.26
N ASN A 364 -19.91 11.27 1.18
CA ASN A 364 -20.26 10.88 -0.18
C ASN A 364 -19.15 9.99 -0.72
N ASP A 365 -19.39 8.69 -0.71
CA ASP A 365 -18.39 7.67 -0.98
C ASP A 365 -18.47 7.17 -2.43
N ILE A 366 -17.34 6.67 -2.93
CA ILE A 366 -17.22 6.07 -4.26
C ILE A 366 -16.77 4.62 -4.11
N TYR A 367 -17.54 3.71 -4.69
CA TYR A 367 -17.27 2.28 -4.71
C TYR A 367 -16.94 1.82 -6.13
N PHE A 368 -15.81 1.12 -6.32
CA PHE A 368 -15.52 0.42 -7.57
C PHE A 368 -15.93 -1.04 -7.45
N VAL A 369 -16.82 -1.48 -8.34
CA VAL A 369 -17.33 -2.86 -8.38
C VAL A 369 -16.93 -3.49 -9.71
N ASP A 370 -16.13 -4.56 -9.65
CA ASP A 370 -15.66 -5.27 -10.84
C ASP A 370 -16.00 -6.77 -10.84
N GLN A 371 -16.44 -7.33 -9.71
CA GLN A 371 -16.94 -8.69 -9.60
C GLN A 371 -18.41 -8.75 -9.18
N LEU A 372 -19.12 -9.76 -9.69
CA LEU A 372 -20.55 -9.97 -9.37
C LEU A 372 -20.79 -10.23 -7.88
N LEU A 373 -19.80 -10.78 -7.18
CA LEU A 373 -19.91 -11.13 -5.76
C LEU A 373 -19.51 -9.99 -4.82
N ASP A 374 -19.01 -8.88 -5.34
CA ASP A 374 -18.73 -7.70 -4.53
C ASP A 374 -20.01 -7.17 -3.91
N ARG A 375 -19.90 -6.75 -2.65
CA ARG A 375 -21.02 -6.23 -1.88
C ARG A 375 -20.71 -4.84 -1.35
N VAL A 376 -21.37 -3.85 -1.93
CA VAL A 376 -21.46 -2.50 -1.39
C VAL A 376 -22.51 -2.47 -0.28
N VAL A 377 -22.15 -1.89 0.85
CA VAL A 377 -23.04 -1.66 2.00
C VAL A 377 -22.94 -0.20 2.40
N GLU A 378 -24.05 0.53 2.22
CA GLU A 378 -24.17 1.91 2.70
C GLU A 378 -24.91 1.94 4.04
N PRO A 379 -24.20 2.15 5.17
CA PRO A 379 -24.83 2.17 6.49
C PRO A 379 -25.44 3.53 6.84
N SER A 380 -24.99 4.63 6.23
CA SER A 380 -25.50 5.96 6.54
C SER A 380 -26.87 6.19 5.93
N ARG A 381 -27.59 7.13 6.54
CA ARG A 381 -28.94 7.56 6.16
C ARG A 381 -29.08 9.07 6.33
N LEU A 382 -27.97 9.80 6.36
CA LEU A 382 -28.04 11.24 6.53
C LEU A 382 -28.58 11.86 5.25
N ALA A 383 -29.53 12.76 5.39
CA ALA A 383 -30.09 13.46 4.25
C ALA A 383 -29.02 14.36 3.61
N GLY A 384 -28.86 14.26 2.29
CA GLY A 384 -27.91 15.07 1.52
C GLY A 384 -26.58 14.39 1.25
N GLU A 385 -26.35 13.18 1.77
CA GLU A 385 -25.31 12.29 1.26
C GLU A 385 -25.72 11.74 -0.11
N ALA A 386 -24.72 11.46 -0.95
CA ALA A 386 -24.92 10.92 -2.29
C ALA A 386 -23.75 10.02 -2.68
N ASP A 387 -23.98 8.72 -2.58
CA ASP A 387 -22.98 7.68 -2.78
C ASP A 387 -23.00 7.14 -4.21
N GLU A 388 -21.82 6.88 -4.78
CA GLU A 388 -21.64 6.46 -6.16
C GLU A 388 -21.05 5.06 -6.25
N VAL A 389 -21.73 4.17 -6.98
CA VAL A 389 -21.13 2.92 -7.46
C VAL A 389 -20.63 3.13 -8.89
N ARG A 390 -19.35 2.86 -9.11
CA ARG A 390 -18.72 2.74 -10.43
C ARG A 390 -18.54 1.28 -10.77
N ALA A 391 -19.34 0.76 -11.70
CA ALA A 391 -19.39 -0.65 -12.00
C ALA A 391 -18.83 -0.97 -13.40
N SER A 392 -17.91 -1.93 -13.48
CA SER A 392 -17.46 -2.53 -14.76
C SER A 392 -18.18 -3.84 -15.08
N ILE A 393 -19.37 -4.01 -14.50
CA ILE A 393 -20.27 -5.15 -14.66
C ILE A 393 -21.72 -4.65 -14.70
N THR A 394 -22.65 -5.54 -15.08
CA THR A 394 -24.08 -5.27 -14.85
C THR A 394 -24.34 -5.17 -13.35
N TYR A 395 -24.95 -4.08 -12.90
CA TYR A 395 -25.10 -3.78 -11.49
C TYR A 395 -26.49 -3.27 -11.13
N THR A 396 -26.96 -3.63 -9.93
CA THR A 396 -28.20 -3.13 -9.34
C THR A 396 -27.85 -2.44 -8.03
N LEU A 397 -28.21 -1.17 -7.87
CA LEU A 397 -27.99 -0.43 -6.64
C LEU A 397 -28.70 -1.10 -5.46
N GLY A 398 -27.95 -1.26 -4.37
CA GLY A 398 -28.48 -1.58 -3.06
C GLY A 398 -29.29 -0.41 -2.47
N ALA A 399 -29.88 -0.62 -1.30
CA ALA A 399 -30.55 0.46 -0.58
C ALA A 399 -29.56 1.56 -0.17
N TYR A 400 -30.03 2.80 -0.12
CA TYR A 400 -29.27 4.00 0.30
C TYR A 400 -28.10 4.37 -0.62
N LEU A 401 -28.07 3.84 -1.85
CA LEU A 401 -27.13 4.29 -2.87
C LEU A 401 -27.90 5.13 -3.89
N GLU A 402 -27.35 6.28 -4.25
CA GLU A 402 -28.04 7.26 -5.11
C GLU A 402 -27.56 7.17 -6.56
N HIS A 403 -26.26 6.95 -6.78
CA HIS A 403 -25.66 7.05 -8.11
C HIS A 403 -25.05 5.73 -8.59
N LEU A 404 -25.27 5.41 -9.86
CA LEU A 404 -24.58 4.34 -10.58
C LEU A 404 -23.96 4.91 -11.85
N THR A 405 -22.66 4.72 -12.02
CA THR A 405 -21.93 4.98 -13.26
C THR A 405 -21.38 3.67 -13.80
N LEU A 406 -21.80 3.28 -15.00
CA LEU A 406 -21.17 2.17 -15.72
C LEU A 406 -19.83 2.64 -16.30
N ILE A 407 -18.80 1.82 -16.14
CA ILE A 407 -17.45 2.09 -16.61
C ILE A 407 -16.90 0.88 -17.37
N GLY A 408 -15.85 1.10 -18.17
CA GLY A 408 -15.25 0.05 -18.97
C GLY A 408 -15.80 0.03 -20.40
N ASN A 409 -15.67 -1.12 -21.07
CA ASN A 409 -16.01 -1.28 -22.49
C ASN A 409 -16.91 -2.51 -22.74
N GLY A 410 -17.60 -3.01 -21.73
CA GLY A 410 -18.53 -4.14 -21.87
C GLY A 410 -19.97 -3.65 -21.94
N ASN A 411 -20.85 -4.44 -22.58
CA ASN A 411 -22.29 -4.15 -22.61
C ASN A 411 -22.88 -4.43 -21.22
N HIS A 412 -22.75 -3.47 -20.31
CA HIS A 412 -23.22 -3.54 -18.94
C HIS A 412 -24.61 -2.91 -18.84
N ASN A 413 -25.41 -3.36 -17.87
CA ASN A 413 -26.72 -2.78 -17.60
C ASN A 413 -26.75 -2.21 -16.18
N GLY A 414 -27.53 -1.14 -16.01
CA GLY A 414 -27.68 -0.45 -14.74
C GLY A 414 -29.11 -0.57 -14.23
N THR A 415 -29.26 -0.74 -12.92
CA THR A 415 -30.59 -0.70 -12.30
C THR A 415 -30.53 0.04 -10.97
N GLY A 416 -31.42 1.00 -10.79
CA GLY A 416 -31.62 1.75 -9.56
C GLY A 416 -32.26 0.92 -8.45
N ASN A 417 -32.60 1.58 -7.34
CA ASN A 417 -33.35 1.05 -6.22
C ASN A 417 -34.77 1.66 -6.20
N ASN A 418 -35.37 1.92 -5.03
CA ASN A 418 -36.71 2.51 -4.94
C ASN A 418 -36.68 4.01 -4.55
N ALA A 419 -35.50 4.62 -4.52
CA ALA A 419 -35.28 6.03 -4.28
C ALA A 419 -34.89 6.72 -5.59
N SER A 420 -34.90 8.05 -5.60
CA SER A 420 -34.43 8.83 -6.76
C SER A 420 -32.96 8.54 -7.03
N ASN A 421 -32.68 7.96 -8.20
CA ASN A 421 -31.35 7.59 -8.63
C ASN A 421 -30.85 8.40 -9.83
N ILE A 422 -29.52 8.50 -9.92
CA ILE A 422 -28.83 8.93 -11.14
C ILE A 422 -28.12 7.71 -11.71
N LEU A 423 -28.52 7.26 -12.89
CA LEU A 423 -27.91 6.15 -13.60
C LEU A 423 -27.24 6.67 -14.86
N LYS A 424 -25.95 6.39 -15.01
CA LYS A 424 -25.15 6.78 -16.16
C LYS A 424 -24.54 5.56 -16.83
N GLY A 425 -24.79 5.40 -18.12
CA GLY A 425 -24.17 4.42 -18.98
C GLY A 425 -22.77 4.82 -19.45
N ASP A 426 -22.20 3.99 -20.31
CA ASP A 426 -20.87 4.16 -20.90
C ASP A 426 -20.94 4.48 -22.40
N GLY A 427 -19.95 4.08 -23.18
CA GLY A 427 -19.93 4.29 -24.64
C GLY A 427 -20.46 3.10 -25.44
N THR A 428 -21.09 2.14 -24.76
CA THR A 428 -21.64 0.91 -25.33
C THR A 428 -23.14 0.80 -25.06
N ASN A 429 -23.80 -0.15 -25.72
CA ASN A 429 -25.24 -0.34 -25.55
C ASN A 429 -25.58 -0.78 -24.11
N ASN A 430 -26.30 0.06 -23.38
CA ASN A 430 -26.73 -0.17 -22.01
C ASN A 430 -28.26 -0.25 -21.89
N ALA A 431 -28.74 -1.10 -20.99
CA ALA A 431 -30.11 -1.02 -20.47
C ALA A 431 -30.09 -0.42 -19.07
N LEU A 432 -30.76 0.72 -18.89
CA LEU A 432 -30.86 1.46 -17.64
C LEU A 432 -32.30 1.44 -17.12
N TYR A 433 -32.47 0.99 -15.88
CA TYR A 433 -33.78 0.85 -15.23
C TYR A 433 -33.82 1.66 -13.93
N GLY A 434 -34.55 2.77 -13.88
CA GLY A 434 -34.70 3.63 -12.69
C GLY A 434 -35.50 2.96 -11.57
N ARG A 435 -36.62 2.34 -11.96
CA ARG A 435 -37.64 1.66 -11.13
C ARG A 435 -38.68 2.61 -10.55
N ALA A 436 -38.43 3.23 -9.41
CA ALA A 436 -39.44 3.99 -8.69
C ALA A 436 -38.84 5.27 -8.12
N ALA A 437 -39.71 6.28 -7.95
CA ALA A 437 -39.32 7.66 -7.64
C ALA A 437 -38.82 8.37 -8.90
N ASN A 438 -38.38 9.63 -8.75
CA ASN A 438 -37.99 10.45 -9.89
C ASN A 438 -36.51 10.20 -10.18
N ASP A 439 -36.22 9.54 -11.30
CA ASP A 439 -34.88 9.12 -11.69
C ASP A 439 -34.29 9.99 -12.80
N THR A 440 -32.97 10.01 -12.91
CA THR A 440 -32.23 10.58 -14.04
C THR A 440 -31.38 9.50 -14.68
N LEU A 441 -31.67 9.16 -15.93
CA LEU A 441 -30.97 8.16 -16.73
C LEU A 441 -30.24 8.86 -17.88
N GLU A 442 -28.94 8.62 -17.99
CA GLU A 442 -28.07 9.08 -19.07
C GLU A 442 -27.44 7.86 -19.76
N GLY A 443 -27.82 7.55 -20.99
CA GLY A 443 -27.33 6.38 -21.75
C GLY A 443 -25.86 6.53 -22.15
N GLY A 444 -25.51 7.64 -22.78
CA GLY A 444 -24.14 7.97 -23.17
C GLY A 444 -23.92 7.78 -24.65
N GLY A 445 -23.22 6.73 -25.05
CA GLY A 445 -23.10 6.35 -26.46
C GLY A 445 -23.45 4.89 -26.64
N GLY A 446 -23.87 4.50 -27.85
CA GLY A 446 -24.41 3.17 -28.10
C GLY A 446 -25.93 3.23 -28.26
N SER A 447 -26.54 2.11 -28.62
CA SER A 447 -28.00 2.00 -28.68
C SER A 447 -28.54 1.59 -27.32
N ASP A 448 -29.04 2.55 -26.57
CA ASP A 448 -29.43 2.39 -25.18
C ASP A 448 -30.92 2.12 -25.01
N THR A 449 -31.28 1.49 -23.89
CA THR A 449 -32.67 1.34 -23.45
C THR A 449 -32.83 2.00 -22.09
N LEU A 450 -33.64 3.05 -22.03
CA LEU A 450 -33.88 3.85 -20.83
C LEU A 450 -35.32 3.65 -20.38
N ASP A 451 -35.49 3.08 -19.18
CA ASP A 451 -36.78 2.89 -18.52
C ASP A 451 -36.72 3.46 -17.10
N GLY A 452 -37.28 4.67 -16.92
CA GLY A 452 -37.35 5.31 -15.61
C GLY A 452 -38.25 4.55 -14.63
N GLY A 453 -39.24 3.81 -15.14
CA GLY A 453 -40.28 3.21 -14.34
C GLY A 453 -41.26 4.25 -13.80
N SER A 454 -41.73 4.08 -12.56
CA SER A 454 -42.73 4.97 -11.99
C SER A 454 -42.10 6.21 -11.37
N GLY A 455 -42.41 7.38 -11.89
CA GLY A 455 -41.78 8.60 -11.40
C GLY A 455 -42.08 9.76 -12.33
N ALA A 456 -41.50 10.92 -12.07
CA ALA A 456 -41.32 11.93 -13.10
C ALA A 456 -39.84 11.91 -13.48
N ASP A 457 -39.51 11.15 -14.52
CA ASP A 457 -38.12 10.79 -14.81
C ASP A 457 -37.50 11.69 -15.87
N ARG A 458 -36.17 11.74 -15.88
CA ARG A 458 -35.38 12.43 -16.93
C ARG A 458 -34.57 11.39 -17.67
N LEU A 459 -34.83 11.22 -18.95
CA LEU A 459 -34.20 10.21 -19.79
C LEU A 459 -33.42 10.90 -20.91
N THR A 460 -32.11 10.71 -20.93
CA THR A 460 -31.20 11.25 -21.96
C THR A 460 -30.46 10.08 -22.60
N GLY A 461 -30.77 9.74 -23.85
CA GLY A 461 -30.21 8.60 -24.58
C GLY A 461 -28.75 8.85 -24.89
N GLY A 462 -28.46 9.80 -25.78
CA GLY A 462 -27.09 10.17 -26.08
C GLY A 462 -26.79 9.91 -27.54
N GLN A 463 -25.66 9.29 -27.90
CA GLN A 463 -25.38 8.93 -29.30
C GLN A 463 -25.79 7.49 -29.58
N GLY A 464 -26.46 7.23 -30.70
CA GLY A 464 -26.89 5.89 -31.10
C GLY A 464 -28.41 5.84 -31.21
N ASP A 465 -28.94 4.70 -31.66
CA ASP A 465 -30.39 4.53 -31.81
C ASP A 465 -30.99 4.09 -30.47
N ASP A 466 -31.62 5.01 -29.75
CA ASP A 466 -32.05 4.84 -28.36
C ASP A 466 -33.53 4.50 -28.22
N VAL A 467 -33.88 3.81 -27.13
CA VAL A 467 -35.26 3.45 -26.77
C VAL A 467 -35.64 3.99 -25.40
N TYR A 468 -36.69 4.81 -25.38
CA TYR A 468 -37.26 5.39 -24.17
C TYR A 468 -38.58 4.72 -23.79
N TYR A 469 -38.71 4.29 -22.53
CA TYR A 469 -39.99 3.86 -21.96
C TYR A 469 -40.62 4.99 -21.16
N ILE A 470 -41.84 5.36 -21.53
CA ILE A 470 -42.61 6.45 -20.91
C ILE A 470 -43.91 5.91 -20.34
N ASP A 471 -44.04 5.94 -19.02
CA ASP A 471 -45.24 5.51 -18.31
C ASP A 471 -45.92 6.63 -17.52
N HIS A 472 -45.24 7.76 -17.34
CA HIS A 472 -45.74 8.88 -16.57
C HIS A 472 -45.71 10.19 -17.38
N LYS A 473 -46.74 11.01 -17.16
CA LYS A 473 -46.98 12.23 -17.96
C LYS A 473 -45.91 13.31 -17.81
N ASN A 474 -45.10 13.22 -16.76
CA ASN A 474 -44.05 14.21 -16.47
C ASN A 474 -42.65 13.66 -16.79
N ASP A 475 -42.55 12.49 -17.42
CA ASP A 475 -41.27 12.00 -17.91
C ASP A 475 -40.77 12.94 -19.01
N LEU A 476 -39.48 13.25 -18.94
CA LEU A 476 -38.79 14.14 -19.86
C LEU A 476 -37.76 13.35 -20.64
N VAL A 477 -38.03 13.15 -21.93
CA VAL A 477 -37.05 12.68 -22.89
C VAL A 477 -36.21 13.86 -23.38
N ILE A 478 -34.89 13.67 -23.43
CA ILE A 478 -33.92 14.67 -23.88
C ILE A 478 -33.11 14.06 -25.01
N GLU A 479 -33.27 14.65 -26.20
CA GLU A 479 -32.55 14.25 -27.41
C GLU A 479 -31.94 15.46 -28.12
N ALA A 480 -30.70 15.34 -28.58
CA ALA A 480 -30.07 16.36 -29.40
C ALA A 480 -30.09 15.98 -30.89
N THR A 481 -29.85 16.97 -31.75
CA THR A 481 -29.95 16.77 -33.20
C THR A 481 -28.80 15.91 -33.73
N ASN A 482 -29.11 14.98 -34.63
CA ASN A 482 -28.16 14.06 -35.28
C ASN A 482 -27.50 13.05 -34.32
N GLN A 483 -28.25 12.56 -33.35
CA GLN A 483 -27.76 11.60 -32.37
C GLN A 483 -28.12 10.15 -32.66
N GLY A 484 -29.16 9.89 -33.45
CA GLY A 484 -29.55 8.54 -33.82
C GLY A 484 -30.87 8.52 -34.56
N VAL A 485 -31.48 7.34 -34.64
CA VAL A 485 -32.90 7.14 -34.96
C VAL A 485 -33.59 6.56 -33.74
N ASP A 486 -34.31 7.41 -33.03
CA ASP A 486 -34.74 7.13 -31.67
C ASP A 486 -36.20 6.71 -31.59
N LEU A 487 -36.54 5.98 -30.53
CA LEU A 487 -37.86 5.40 -30.34
C LEU A 487 -38.40 5.66 -28.93
N ILE A 488 -39.56 6.30 -28.85
CA ILE A 488 -40.39 6.31 -27.64
C ILE A 488 -41.38 5.14 -27.67
N ARG A 489 -41.38 4.34 -26.61
CA ARG A 489 -42.39 3.33 -26.28
C ARG A 489 -43.18 3.79 -25.06
N THR A 490 -44.48 3.95 -25.20
CA THR A 490 -45.28 4.55 -24.12
C THR A 490 -46.57 3.82 -23.80
N THR A 491 -46.97 3.83 -22.53
CA THR A 491 -48.26 3.29 -22.07
C THR A 491 -49.34 4.38 -21.88
N ILE A 492 -48.99 5.65 -22.12
CA ILE A 492 -49.90 6.82 -22.05
C ILE A 492 -50.06 7.45 -23.44
N SER A 493 -50.99 8.42 -23.56
CA SER A 493 -51.06 9.22 -24.79
C SER A 493 -49.87 10.15 -24.85
N TYR A 494 -49.24 10.30 -26.02
CA TYR A 494 -47.99 11.04 -26.15
C TYR A 494 -47.96 11.95 -27.37
N ASN A 495 -47.29 13.08 -27.22
CA ASN A 495 -47.18 14.11 -28.26
C ASN A 495 -45.70 14.42 -28.52
N LEU A 496 -45.18 13.92 -29.65
CA LEU A 496 -43.79 14.12 -30.07
C LEU A 496 -43.44 15.57 -30.35
N THR A 497 -44.39 16.52 -30.42
CA THR A 497 -44.04 17.94 -30.61
C THR A 497 -43.15 18.50 -29.50
N LEU A 498 -43.10 17.85 -28.33
CA LEU A 498 -42.20 18.20 -27.22
C LEU A 498 -40.79 17.61 -27.38
N ASN A 499 -40.61 16.67 -28.30
CA ASN A 499 -39.37 15.94 -28.58
C ASN A 499 -39.09 15.99 -30.09
N PRO A 500 -38.65 17.15 -30.62
CA PRO A 500 -38.52 17.36 -32.06
C PRO A 500 -37.40 16.55 -32.73
N ASN A 501 -36.55 15.90 -31.93
CA ASN A 501 -35.42 15.08 -32.41
C ASN A 501 -35.66 13.58 -32.18
N VAL A 502 -36.91 13.14 -31.94
CA VAL A 502 -37.26 11.71 -31.85
C VAL A 502 -38.07 11.32 -33.08
N GLU A 503 -37.65 10.26 -33.77
CA GLU A 503 -38.22 9.83 -35.05
C GLU A 503 -39.42 8.90 -34.87
N ASN A 504 -39.39 7.99 -33.89
CA ASN A 504 -40.37 6.91 -33.81
C ASN A 504 -41.17 6.93 -32.50
N LEU A 505 -42.46 6.56 -32.57
CA LEU A 505 -43.35 6.41 -31.41
C LEU A 505 -44.20 5.14 -31.52
N ILE A 506 -44.20 4.32 -30.47
CA ILE A 506 -45.04 3.13 -30.32
C ILE A 506 -45.89 3.23 -29.06
N LEU A 507 -47.20 3.06 -29.20
CA LEU A 507 -48.14 2.93 -28.10
C LEU A 507 -48.24 1.46 -27.65
N LEU A 508 -47.90 1.18 -26.40
CA LEU A 508 -47.92 -0.15 -25.79
C LEU A 508 -49.18 -0.42 -24.94
N GLY A 509 -49.88 0.63 -24.51
CA GLY A 509 -51.02 0.50 -23.60
C GLY A 509 -52.27 -0.09 -24.28
N LYS A 510 -53.12 -0.72 -23.47
CA LYS A 510 -54.39 -1.35 -23.92
C LYS A 510 -55.59 -0.41 -23.89
N SER A 511 -55.41 0.80 -23.37
CA SER A 511 -56.44 1.85 -23.32
C SER A 511 -56.59 2.54 -24.69
N ASN A 512 -57.63 3.37 -24.83
CA ASN A 512 -57.74 4.26 -25.99
C ASN A 512 -56.68 5.38 -25.87
N LEU A 513 -55.53 5.17 -26.49
CA LEU A 513 -54.39 6.09 -26.48
C LEU A 513 -54.31 6.87 -27.79
N ASN A 514 -53.79 8.09 -27.72
CA ASN A 514 -53.49 8.92 -28.88
C ASN A 514 -51.98 9.13 -29.01
N ALA A 515 -51.49 9.16 -30.25
CA ALA A 515 -50.14 9.57 -30.62
C ALA A 515 -50.23 10.77 -31.56
N THR A 516 -49.39 11.78 -31.32
CA THR A 516 -49.21 12.92 -32.22
C THR A 516 -47.74 12.96 -32.65
N GLY A 517 -47.49 12.99 -33.96
CA GLY A 517 -46.13 13.16 -34.52
C GLY A 517 -45.59 14.58 -34.35
N ASN A 518 -44.32 14.77 -34.68
CA ASN A 518 -43.63 16.04 -34.82
C ASN A 518 -43.45 16.40 -36.31
N SER A 519 -42.47 17.25 -36.64
CA SER A 519 -42.21 17.71 -38.00
C SER A 519 -41.29 16.79 -38.81
N LEU A 520 -40.83 15.68 -38.23
CA LEU A 520 -40.06 14.63 -38.91
C LEU A 520 -41.01 13.64 -39.60
N ASP A 521 -40.43 12.66 -40.31
CA ASP A 521 -41.16 11.57 -40.94
C ASP A 521 -41.51 10.47 -39.89
N ASN A 522 -42.51 10.72 -39.04
CA ASN A 522 -42.93 9.82 -37.94
C ASN A 522 -43.91 8.70 -38.33
#